data_AF-A0A485ANC2-F1
#
_entry.id   AF-A0A485ANC2-F1
#
_cell.length_a   1.000
_cell.length_b   1.000
_cell.length_c   1.000
_cell.angle_alpha   90.00
_cell.angle_beta   90.00
_cell.angle_gamma   90.00
#
_symmetry.space_group_name_H-M   'P 1'
#
loop_
_entity.id
_entity.type
_entity.pdbx_description
1 polymer ?
#
loop_
_entity_poly.entity_id
_entity_poly.type
_entity_poly.pdbx_seq_one_letter_code
_entity_poly.pdbx_strand_id
1 'polypeptide(L)' 'MKGKIIPLNFRHQKDSETGHEVIRMTPPHIICHRNYFYQKCFTRDGGKLIFGGAFEGHWNYYLLDIAAQQATQTDRWPGG' A
#
# COMPACT_ATOMS: atom_id res chain seq x y z
N MET A 1 -6.75 -13.61 9.74
CA MET A 1 -7.21 -12.99 11.02
C MET A 1 -7.12 -11.48 10.84
N LYS A 2 -8.20 -10.72 11.04
CA LYS A 2 -8.18 -9.25 10.89
C LYS A 2 -7.11 -8.62 11.79
N GLY A 3 -6.46 -7.56 11.31
CA GLY A 3 -5.42 -6.85 12.05
C GLY A 3 -4.01 -7.43 11.93
N LYS A 4 -3.78 -8.40 11.03
CA LYS A 4 -2.42 -8.87 10.71
C LYS A 4 -1.59 -7.72 10.14
N ILE A 5 -0.38 -7.58 10.67
CA ILE A 5 0.62 -6.61 10.21
C ILE A 5 1.59 -7.32 9.27
N ILE A 6 1.79 -6.75 8.09
CA ILE A 6 2.68 -7.27 7.05
C ILE A 6 3.80 -6.26 6.84
N PRO A 7 5.07 -6.61 7.14
CA PRO A 7 6.20 -5.77 6.78
C PRO A 7 6.37 -5.75 5.26
N LEU A 8 6.58 -4.57 4.70
CA LEU A 8 6.82 -4.35 3.29
C LEU A 8 8.25 -3.84 3.09
N ASN A 9 8.94 -4.36 2.08
CA ASN A 9 10.28 -3.91 1.71
C ASN A 9 10.17 -3.02 0.47
N PHE A 10 10.26 -1.70 0.66
CA PHE A 10 10.22 -0.78 -0.47
C PHE A 10 11.46 -0.94 -1.35
N ARG A 11 11.26 -0.89 -2.66
CA ARG A 11 12.35 -0.99 -3.64
C ARG A 11 12.41 0.29 -4.45
N HIS A 12 13.57 0.90 -4.42
CA HIS A 12 13.88 2.13 -5.14
C HIS A 12 14.52 1.77 -6.47
N GLN A 13 14.11 2.46 -7.53
CA GLN A 13 14.69 2.35 -8.86
C GLN A 13 14.69 3.71 -9.53
N LYS A 14 15.63 3.96 -10.43
CA LYS A 14 15.55 5.10 -11.35
C LYS A 14 14.84 4.66 -12.61
N ASP A 15 13.87 5.45 -13.04
CA ASP A 15 13.26 5.31 -14.35
C ASP A 15 14.31 5.53 -15.45
N SER A 16 14.38 4.65 -16.44
CA SER A 16 15.45 4.65 -17.45
C SER A 16 15.34 5.80 -18.45
N GLU A 17 14.13 6.31 -18.68
CA GLU A 17 13.85 7.35 -19.68
C GLU A 17 13.95 8.75 -19.06
N THR A 18 13.37 8.93 -17.87
CA THR A 18 13.24 10.25 -17.22
C THR A 18 14.27 10.48 -16.11
N GLY A 19 14.90 9.42 -15.60
CA GLY A 19 15.83 9.49 -14.47
C GLY A 19 15.19 9.72 -13.10
N HIS A 20 13.86 9.86 -13.03
CA HIS A 20 13.13 10.07 -11.79
C HIS A 20 13.19 8.83 -10.88
N GLU A 21 13.18 9.07 -9.57
CA GLU A 21 13.09 8.00 -8.58
C GLU A 21 11.66 7.44 -8.52
N VAL A 22 11.55 6.12 -8.60
CA VAL A 22 10.31 5.37 -8.47
C VAL A 22 10.46 4.37 -7.32
N ILE A 23 9.47 4.35 -6.43
CA ILE A 23 9.46 3.47 -5.26
C ILE A 23 8.32 2.46 -5.41
N ARG A 24 8.66 1.17 -5.47
CA ARG A 24 7.67 0.09 -5.36
C ARG A 24 7.41 -0.22 -3.89
N MET A 25 6.18 -0.01 -3.45
CA MET A 25 5.77 -0.20 -2.05
C MET A 25 5.28 -1.62 -1.71
N THR A 26 4.99 -2.46 -2.70
CA THR A 26 4.45 -3.83 -2.50
C THR A 26 5.36 -4.92 -3.09
N PRO A 27 5.26 -6.17 -2.60
CA PRO A 27 6.04 -7.28 -3.15
C PRO A 27 5.61 -7.58 -4.60
N PRO A 28 6.55 -7.84 -5.52
CA PRO A 28 6.22 -8.06 -6.94
C PRO A 28 5.50 -9.40 -7.20
N HIS A 29 5.58 -10.35 -6.27
CA HIS A 29 4.98 -11.68 -6.40
C HIS A 29 3.60 -11.78 -5.73
N ILE A 30 3.06 -10.66 -5.22
CA ILE A 30 1.73 -10.59 -4.61
C ILE A 30 0.91 -9.55 -5.36
N ILE A 31 -0.27 -9.94 -5.84
CA ILE A 31 -1.13 -9.04 -6.59
C ILE A 31 -1.66 -7.95 -5.65
N CYS A 32 -1.37 -6.69 -5.98
CA CYS A 32 -1.80 -5.51 -5.25
C CYS A 32 -2.25 -4.43 -6.23
N HIS A 33 -3.22 -3.61 -5.85
CA HIS A 33 -3.64 -2.46 -6.64
C HIS A 33 -4.21 -1.32 -5.77
N ARG A 34 -4.15 -0.11 -6.31
CA ARG A 34 -4.79 1.09 -5.76
C ARG A 34 -6.31 1.05 -5.99
N ASN A 35 -7.08 1.71 -5.14
CA ASN A 35 -8.50 1.96 -5.36
C ASN A 35 -8.74 2.93 -6.55
N TYR A 36 -10.00 3.24 -6.86
CA TYR A 36 -10.30 4.24 -7.90
C TYR A 36 -9.72 5.62 -7.57
N PHE A 37 -9.35 6.38 -8.60
CA PHE A 37 -8.60 7.65 -8.44
C PHE A 37 -9.39 8.78 -7.77
N TYR A 38 -10.71 8.77 -7.86
CA TYR A 38 -11.57 9.77 -7.22
C TYR A 38 -11.90 9.43 -5.76
N GLN A 39 -11.50 8.27 -5.28
CA GLN A 39 -11.73 7.86 -3.90
C GLN A 39 -10.51 8.19 -3.03
N LYS A 40 -10.75 8.87 -1.90
CA LYS A 40 -9.70 9.19 -0.92
C LYS A 40 -9.00 7.90 -0.47
N CYS A 41 -7.70 7.81 -0.70
CA CYS A 41 -6.86 6.69 -0.27
C CYS A 41 -5.67 7.09 0.60
N PHE A 42 -5.36 8.39 0.69
CA PHE A 42 -4.36 8.92 1.61
C PHE A 42 -5.00 9.59 2.83
N THR A 43 -4.34 9.49 3.98
CA THR A 43 -4.64 10.35 5.13
C THR A 43 -4.26 11.79 4.85
N ARG A 44 -4.83 12.75 5.60
CA ARG A 44 -4.63 14.18 5.38
C ARG A 44 -3.15 14.60 5.52
N ASP A 45 -2.41 13.94 6.40
CA ASP A 45 -0.97 14.13 6.61
C ASP A 45 -0.11 13.35 5.59
N GLY A 46 -0.72 12.57 4.69
CA GLY A 46 -0.03 11.75 3.70
C GLY A 46 0.72 10.55 4.26
N GLY A 47 0.70 10.31 5.58
CA GLY A 47 1.51 9.27 6.22
C GLY A 47 0.98 7.84 6.04
N LYS A 48 -0.31 7.69 5.68
CA LYS A 48 -0.95 6.39 5.48
C LYS A 48 -1.70 6.31 4.15
N LEU A 49 -1.70 5.10 3.58
CA LEU A 49 -2.29 4.79 2.27
C LEU A 49 -3.16 3.52 2.36
N ILE A 50 -4.36 3.54 1.78
CA ILE A 50 -5.15 2.31 1.55
C ILE A 50 -4.90 1.74 0.16
N PHE A 51 -4.76 0.42 0.13
CA PHE A 51 -4.65 -0.36 -1.10
C PHE A 51 -5.30 -1.74 -0.93
N GLY A 52 -5.57 -2.40 -2.05
CA GLY A 52 -6.02 -3.80 -2.10
C GLY A 52 -4.84 -4.74 -2.32
N GLY A 53 -4.81 -5.86 -1.61
CA GLY A 53 -3.76 -6.88 -1.75
C GLY A 53 -4.27 -8.31 -1.53
N ALA A 54 -3.62 -9.27 -2.19
CA ALA A 54 -3.95 -10.70 -2.10
C ALA A 54 -2.96 -11.50 -1.22
N PHE A 55 -2.46 -10.90 -0.13
CA PHE A 55 -1.44 -11.52 0.74
C PHE A 55 -1.86 -12.85 1.38
N GLU A 56 -3.16 -13.09 1.53
CA GLU A 56 -3.73 -14.31 2.13
C GLU A 56 -4.56 -15.11 1.12
N GLY A 57 -4.24 -15.03 -0.17
CA GLY A 57 -4.96 -15.73 -1.24
C GLY A 57 -6.32 -15.12 -1.61
N HIS A 58 -6.84 -14.17 -0.82
CA HIS A 58 -8.03 -13.39 -1.11
C HIS A 58 -7.74 -11.88 -1.14
N TRP A 59 -8.50 -11.16 -1.96
CA TRP A 59 -8.48 -9.70 -2.01
C TRP A 59 -8.99 -9.09 -0.71
N ASN A 60 -8.13 -8.32 -0.05
CA ASN A 60 -8.46 -7.59 1.17
C ASN A 60 -7.91 -6.16 1.10
N TYR A 61 -8.49 -5.26 1.91
CA TYR A 61 -7.93 -3.93 2.10
C TYR A 61 -6.82 -3.94 3.15
N TYR A 62 -5.85 -3.08 2.94
CA TYR A 62 -4.73 -2.86 3.84
C TYR A 62 -4.50 -1.37 4.02
N LEU A 63 -4.21 -0.96 5.26
CA LEU A 63 -3.74 0.36 5.60
C LEU A 63 -2.22 0.30 5.76
N LEU A 64 -1.50 0.90 4.81
CA LEU A 64 -0.05 1.06 4.84
C LEU A 64 0.33 2.28 5.68
N ASP A 65 1.15 2.09 6.69
CA ASP A 65 1.96 3.15 7.28
C ASP A 65 3.26 3.27 6.48
N ILE A 66 3.44 4.40 5.79
CA ILE A 66 4.53 4.59 4.82
C ILE A 66 5.88 4.66 5.52
N ALA A 67 5.95 5.35 6.67
CA ALA A 67 7.20 5.52 7.41
C ALA A 67 7.63 4.21 8.08
N ALA A 68 6.69 3.45 8.63
CA ALA A 68 6.97 2.15 9.24
C ALA A 68 7.12 1.01 8.22
N GLN A 69 6.76 1.24 6.96
CA GLN A 69 6.67 0.22 5.90
C GLN A 69 5.84 -1.01 6.32
N GLN A 70 4.72 -0.77 6.99
CA GLN A 70 3.87 -1.83 7.55
C GLN A 70 2.44 -1.69 7.07
N ALA A 71 1.88 -2.78 6.54
CA ALA A 71 0.50 -2.85 6.10
C ALA A 71 -0.35 -3.64 7.10
N THR A 72 -1.38 -3.01 7.65
CA THR A 72 -2.36 -3.67 8.53
C THR A 72 -3.62 -4.01 7.75
N GLN A 73 -4.06 -5.27 7.78
CA GLN A 73 -5.32 -5.68 7.15
C GLN A 73 -6.50 -4.95 7.81
N THR A 74 -7.36 -4.33 7.00
CA THR A 74 -8.54 -3.56 7.46
C THR A 74 -9.77 -3.88 6.60
N ASP A 75 -10.95 -3.68 7.17
CA ASP A 75 -12.24 -3.69 6.46
C ASP A 75 -12.85 -2.28 6.35
N ARG A 76 -12.22 -1.27 6.97
CA ARG A 76 -12.71 0.09 7.05
C ARG A 76 -11.65 1.11 6.64
N TRP A 77 -12.14 2.19 6.02
CA TRP A 77 -11.37 3.40 5.79
C TRP A 77 -11.26 4.18 7.12
N PRO A 78 -10.05 4.55 7.60
CA PRO A 78 -9.87 5.24 8.87
C PRO A 78 -10.03 6.76 8.77
N GLY A 79 -10.09 7.32 7.56
CA GLY A 79 -10.09 8.78 7.34
C GLY A 79 -11.48 9.40 7.24
N GLY A 80 -12.42 8.94 8.08
CA GLY A 80 -13.69 9.61 8.36
C GLY A 80 -13.50 10.90 9.14
#